data_AF-A0A6Y5CG40-F1
#
_entry.id   AF-A0A6Y5CG40-F1
#
_cell.length_a   1.000
_cell.length_b   1.000
_cell.length_c   1.000
_cell.angle_alpha   90.00
_cell.angle_beta   90.00
_cell.angle_gamma   90.00
#
_symmetry.space_group_name_H-M   'P 1'
#
loop_
_entity.id
_entity.type
_entity.pdbx_description
1 polymer ?
#
loop_
_entity_poly.entity_id
_entity_poly.type
_entity_poly.pdbx_seq_one_letter_code
_entity_poly.pdbx_strand_id
1 'polypeptide(L)'
;MKNKAKALVLSAALLSSTANAIDLSGTIFDKAAKAYNLDPLLVYSVALAESASGRGNGSISPWPWTLRVPGLPFYAKSEDQA
;
A
#
# COMPACT_ATOMS: atom_id res chain seq x y z
N MET A 1 7.59 -42.06 -9.84
CA MET A 1 7.04 -41.13 -8.82
C MET A 1 8.04 -40.06 -8.37
N LYS A 2 9.29 -40.42 -8.06
CA LYS A 2 10.35 -39.47 -7.63
C LYS A 2 10.60 -38.28 -8.58
N ASN A 3 10.54 -38.50 -9.90
CA ASN A 3 10.82 -37.44 -10.88
C ASN A 3 9.66 -36.45 -11.06
N LYS A 4 8.41 -36.90 -10.87
CA LYS A 4 7.23 -36.02 -10.92
C LYS A 4 7.17 -35.08 -9.71
N ALA A 5 7.54 -35.58 -8.53
CA ALA A 5 7.66 -34.77 -7.32
C ALA A 5 8.75 -33.69 -7.46
N LYS A 6 9.91 -34.03 -8.05
CA LYS A 6 10.97 -33.06 -8.34
C LYS A 6 10.53 -31.97 -9.33
N ALA A 7 9.82 -32.35 -10.40
CA ALA A 7 9.29 -31.39 -11.37
C ALA A 7 8.26 -30.44 -10.74
N LEU A 8 7.38 -30.95 -9.88
CA LEU A 8 6.38 -30.15 -9.17
C LEU A 8 7.02 -29.12 -8.21
N VAL A 9 8.05 -29.52 -7.46
CA VAL A 9 8.79 -28.61 -6.55
C VAL A 9 9.52 -27.51 -7.34
N LEU A 10 10.10 -27.83 -8.49
CA LEU A 10 10.82 -26.85 -9.31
C LEU A 10 9.87 -25.80 -9.92
N SER A 11 8.66 -26.20 -10.33
CA SER A 11 7.63 -25.27 -10.82
C SER A 11 7.10 -24.34 -9.72
N ALA A 12 6.95 -24.82 -8.47
CA ALA A 12 6.49 -24.00 -7.36
C ALA A 12 7.50 -22.90 -6.97
N ALA A 13 8.80 -23.21 -7.03
CA ALA A 13 9.86 -22.24 -6.75
C ALA A 13 9.92 -21.12 -7.82
N LEU A 14 9.67 -21.43 -9.09
CA LEU A 14 9.66 -20.46 -10.19
C LEU A 14 8.43 -19.53 -10.18
N LEU A 15 7.36 -19.91 -9.48
CA LEU A 15 6.14 -19.10 -9.33
C LEU A 15 6.15 -18.25 -8.05
N SER A 16 7.19 -18.35 -7.24
CA SER A 16 7.31 -17.58 -6.00
C SER A 16 7.81 -16.17 -6.33
N SER A 17 6.91 -15.19 -6.35
CA SER A 17 7.28 -13.78 -6.45
C SER A 17 7.87 -13.30 -5.11
N THR A 18 8.97 -12.56 -5.16
CA THR A 18 9.49 -11.87 -3.99
C THR A 18 8.55 -10.71 -3.65
N ALA A 19 7.86 -10.79 -2.53
CA ALA A 19 7.17 -9.63 -1.97
C ALA A 19 8.23 -8.66 -1.46
N ASN A 20 8.48 -7.58 -2.21
CA ASN A 20 9.32 -6.49 -1.70
C ASN A 20 8.56 -5.80 -0.57
N ALA A 21 9.19 -5.71 0.60
CA ALA A 21 8.67 -4.89 1.67
C ALA A 21 8.60 -3.43 1.20
N ILE A 22 7.49 -2.75 1.47
CA ILE A 22 7.36 -1.32 1.20
C ILE A 22 8.18 -0.60 2.24
N ASP A 23 9.27 0.05 1.83
CA ASP A 23 10.04 0.91 2.72
C ASP A 23 9.31 2.24 2.90
N LEU A 24 8.77 2.45 4.10
CA LEU A 24 8.07 3.67 4.48
C LEU A 24 8.91 4.58 5.37
N SER A 25 10.18 4.26 5.61
CA SER A 25 11.04 5.04 6.49
C SER A 25 11.14 6.50 6.04
N GLY A 26 11.00 7.43 7.00
CA GLY A 26 11.06 8.87 6.73
C GLY A 26 9.83 9.49 6.06
N THR A 27 8.85 8.68 5.63
CA THR A 27 7.59 9.18 5.05
C THR A 27 6.68 9.82 6.11
N ILE A 28 5.61 10.50 5.66
CA ILE A 28 4.58 11.01 6.56
C ILE A 28 3.87 9.88 7.33
N PHE A 29 3.77 8.68 6.74
CA PHE A 29 3.17 7.52 7.39
C PHE A 29 4.04 7.00 8.53
N ASP A 30 5.37 6.95 8.35
CA ASP A 30 6.31 6.61 9.41
C ASP A 30 6.29 7.63 10.55
N LYS A 31 6.26 8.92 10.23
CA LYS A 31 6.14 9.99 11.24
C LYS A 31 4.83 9.89 12.03
N ALA A 32 3.70 9.70 11.35
CA ALA A 32 2.39 9.56 11.99
C ALA A 32 2.31 8.27 12.83
N ALA A 33 2.83 7.16 12.34
CA ALA A 33 2.84 5.88 13.05
C ALA A 33 3.67 5.95 14.34
N LYS A 34 4.87 6.56 14.29
CA LYS A 34 5.74 6.77 15.46
C LYS A 34 5.07 7.55 16.57
N ALA A 35 4.28 8.57 16.24
CA ALA A 35 3.57 9.39 17.23
C ALA A 35 2.60 8.57 18.10
N TYR A 36 2.11 7.43 17.58
CA TYR A 36 1.14 6.56 18.25
C TYR A 36 1.65 5.12 18.46
N ASN A 37 2.95 4.88 18.29
CA ASN A 37 3.58 3.55 18.40
C ASN A 37 2.89 2.48 17.52
N LEU A 38 2.55 2.83 16.28
CA LEU A 38 1.94 1.96 15.28
C LEU A 38 2.97 1.49 14.23
N ASP A 39 2.63 0.44 13.50
CA ASP A 39 3.36 0.04 12.29
C ASP A 39 3.08 1.05 11.15
N PRO A 40 4.09 1.67 10.52
CA PRO A 40 3.91 2.53 9.35
C PRO A 40 3.14 1.87 8.20
N LEU A 41 3.31 0.56 8.00
CA LEU A 41 2.59 -0.19 6.98
C LEU A 41 1.09 -0.22 7.28
N LEU A 42 0.70 -0.35 8.55
CA LEU A 42 -0.71 -0.30 8.94
C LEU A 42 -1.32 1.07 8.60
N VAL A 43 -0.64 2.16 8.96
CA VAL A 43 -1.10 3.52 8.67
C VAL A 43 -1.20 3.76 7.15
N TYR A 44 -0.20 3.31 6.39
CA TYR A 44 -0.21 3.39 4.93
C TYR A 44 -1.35 2.58 4.31
N SER A 45 -1.59 1.35 4.77
CA SER A 45 -2.65 0.49 4.27
C SER A 45 -4.03 1.08 4.49
N VAL A 46 -4.30 1.63 5.67
CA VAL A 46 -5.58 2.32 5.96
C VAL A 46 -5.71 3.57 5.09
N ALA A 47 -4.65 4.38 5.00
CA ALA A 47 -4.66 5.56 4.13
C ALA A 47 -4.92 5.18 2.67
N LEU A 48 -4.35 4.09 2.17
CA LEU A 48 -4.60 3.61 0.82
C LEU A 48 -6.06 3.18 0.64
N ALA A 49 -6.63 2.43 1.58
CA ALA A 49 -8.03 2.00 1.52
C ALA A 49 -9.00 3.19 1.50
N GLU A 50 -8.70 4.24 2.26
CA GLU A 50 -9.57 5.41 2.37
C GLU A 50 -9.35 6.46 1.29
N SER A 51 -8.14 6.56 0.72
CA SER A 51 -7.74 7.71 -0.09
C SER A 51 -7.00 7.36 -1.39
N ALA A 52 -7.02 6.11 -1.84
CA ALA A 52 -6.36 5.70 -3.08
C ALA A 52 -6.76 6.61 -4.25
N SER A 53 -5.74 7.19 -4.88
CA SER A 53 -5.90 8.01 -6.09
C SER A 53 -4.85 7.64 -7.13
N GLY A 54 -5.21 7.77 -8.41
CA GLY A 54 -4.37 7.38 -9.54
C GLY A 54 -3.13 8.26 -9.67
N ARG A 55 -1.99 7.62 -9.95
CA ARG A 55 -0.68 8.28 -10.18
C ARG A 55 -0.15 8.10 -11.60
N GLY A 56 -0.98 7.58 -12.50
CA GLY A 56 -0.58 7.20 -13.86
C GLY A 56 -0.03 5.77 -13.91
N ASN A 57 0.08 5.21 -15.12
CA ASN A 57 0.68 3.89 -15.39
C ASN A 57 0.09 2.75 -14.53
N GLY A 58 -1.22 2.80 -14.23
CA GLY A 58 -1.88 1.81 -13.38
C GLY A 58 -1.49 1.86 -11.90
N SER A 59 -0.68 2.83 -11.48
CA SER A 59 -0.24 3.00 -10.09
C SER A 59 -1.24 3.83 -9.28
N ILE A 60 -1.35 3.50 -7.99
CA ILE A 60 -2.14 4.24 -7.00
C ILE A 60 -1.28 4.54 -5.78
N SER A 61 -1.62 5.59 -5.05
CA SER A 61 -1.09 5.84 -3.70
C SER A 61 -2.10 6.63 -2.87
N PRO A 62 -1.96 6.69 -1.54
CA PRO A 62 -2.82 7.51 -0.70
C PRO A 62 -2.77 8.98 -1.16
N TRP A 63 -3.90 9.67 -1.07
CA TRP A 63 -4.00 11.10 -1.34
C TRP A 63 -4.12 11.85 -0.01
N PRO A 64 -3.20 12.78 0.30
CA PRO A 64 -3.07 13.35 1.64
C PRO A 64 -4.28 14.19 2.09
N TRP A 65 -5.05 14.73 1.14
CA TRP A 65 -6.12 15.69 1.39
C TRP A 65 -7.49 15.15 0.97
N THR A 66 -7.74 13.87 1.22
CA THR A 66 -9.03 13.24 0.92
C THR A 66 -10.00 13.42 2.08
N LEU A 67 -11.16 13.99 1.79
CA LEU A 67 -12.31 13.99 2.69
C LEU A 67 -13.24 12.84 2.31
N ARG A 68 -13.42 11.89 3.23
CA ARG A 68 -14.39 10.81 3.08
C ARG A 68 -15.72 11.26 3.67
N VAL A 69 -16.62 11.71 2.77
CA VAL A 69 -17.99 12.08 3.13
C VAL A 69 -18.98 11.04 2.58
N PRO A 70 -20.17 10.90 3.19
CA PRO A 70 -21.20 10.01 2.65
C PRO A 70 -21.50 10.30 1.17
N GLY A 71 -21.44 9.26 0.34
CA GLY A 71 -21.81 9.33 -1.08
C GLY A 71 -20.66 9.58 -2.07
N LEU A 72 -19.61 10.33 -1.71
CA LEU A 72 -18.47 10.56 -2.62
C LEU A 72 -17.19 11.02 -1.89
N PRO A 73 -16.00 10.54 -2.28
CA PRO A 73 -14.75 11.16 -1.82
C PRO A 73 -14.51 12.53 -2.48
N PHE A 74 -14.03 13.50 -1.71
CA PHE A 74 -13.50 14.76 -2.22
C PHE A 74 -11.97 14.76 -2.10
N TYR A 75 -11.28 14.96 -3.22
CA TYR A 75 -9.81 14.98 -3.29
C TYR A 75 -9.32 16.42 -3.45
N ALA A 76 -9.03 17.10 -2.35
CA ALA A 76 -8.55 18.47 -2.35
C ALA A 76 -7.12 18.58 -2.89
N LYS A 77 -6.73 19.73 -3.46
CA LYS A 77 -5.36 19.91 -3.98
C LYS A 77 -4.36 20.37 -2.92
N SER A 78 -4.86 20.88 -1.79
CA SER A 78 -4.09 21.43 -0.69
C SER A 78 -4.83 21.23 0.63
N GLU A 79 -4.11 21.42 1.74
CA GLU A 79 -4.68 21.42 3.09
C GLU A 79 -5.80 22.46 3.23
N ASP A 80 -5.59 23.71 2.77
CA ASP A 80 -6.62 24.78 2.84
C ASP A 80 -7.94 24.45 2.10
N GLN A 81 -7.90 23.49 1.18
CA GLN A 81 -9.09 23.07 0.43
C GLN A 81 -9.82 21.88 1.07
N ALA A 82 -9.15 21.14 1.96
CA ALA A 82 -9.71 20.02 2.70
C ALA A 82 -10.34 20.51 4.02
#